data_AF-A0A3N5AQE2-F1
#
_entry.id   AF-A0A3N5AQE2-F1
#
_cell.length_a   1.000
_cell.length_b   1.000
_cell.length_c   1.000
_cell.angle_alpha   90.00
_cell.angle_beta   90.00
_cell.angle_gamma   90.00
#
_symmetry.space_group_name_H-M   'P 1'
#
loop_
_entity.id
_entity.type
_entity.pdbx_description
1 polymer ?
#
loop_
_entity_poly.entity_id
_entity_poly.type
_entity_poly.pdbx_seq_one_letter_code
_entity_poly.pdbx_strand_id
1 'polypeptide(L)' 'MKRYVGEAYWLKEQPLEARTIRLAIAYYPKAGRLQIAHYHIEGDTIRRNRVVTLAREDLARNPEAKQLLLKALREL' A
#
# COMPACT_ATOMS: atom_id res chain seq x y z
N MET A 1 17.50 9.23 3.75
CA MET A 1 16.07 9.08 3.41
C MET A 1 15.67 10.30 2.57
N LYS A 2 15.52 10.18 1.25
CA LYS A 2 15.12 11.33 0.40
C LYS A 2 13.67 11.67 0.72
N ARG A 3 13.42 12.86 1.30
CA ARG A 3 12.06 13.39 1.47
C ARG A 3 11.48 13.63 0.09
N TYR A 4 10.29 13.11 -0.15
CA TYR A 4 9.55 13.34 -1.40
C TYR A 4 9.27 14.85 -1.53
N VAL A 5 9.69 15.47 -2.63
CA VAL A 5 9.44 16.88 -2.96
C VAL A 5 8.43 16.89 -4.10
N GLY A 6 7.15 17.00 -3.75
CA GLY A 6 6.03 17.01 -4.68
C GLY A 6 4.72 17.04 -3.92
N GLU A 7 3.64 17.48 -4.55
CA GLU A 7 2.31 17.39 -3.95
C GLU A 7 1.97 15.93 -3.61
N ALA A 8 1.52 15.73 -2.39
CA ALA A 8 1.07 14.45 -1.88
C ALA A 8 -0.05 13.88 -2.76
N TYR A 9 0.22 12.74 -3.41
CA TYR A 9 -0.76 12.09 -4.28
C TYR A 9 -2.07 11.73 -3.56
N TRP A 10 -2.00 11.44 -2.26
CA TRP A 10 -3.15 11.13 -1.41
C TRP A 10 -4.10 12.31 -1.16
N LEU A 11 -3.73 13.53 -1.58
CA LEU A 11 -4.63 14.69 -1.55
C LEU A 11 -5.46 14.83 -2.83
N LYS A 12 -5.10 14.12 -3.91
CA LYS A 12 -5.69 14.27 -5.25
C LYS A 12 -6.73 13.21 -5.58
N GLU A 13 -6.85 12.19 -4.74
CA GLU A 13 -7.83 11.12 -4.87
C GLU A 13 -8.11 10.45 -3.52
N GLN A 14 -9.31 9.90 -3.39
CA GLN A 14 -9.59 8.96 -2.30
C GLN A 14 -9.16 7.54 -2.73
N PRO A 15 -8.42 6.81 -1.88
CA PRO A 15 -8.00 5.45 -2.21
C PRO A 15 -9.18 4.48 -2.14
N LEU A 16 -9.08 3.42 -2.95
CA LEU A 16 -9.84 2.19 -2.72
C LEU A 16 -9.17 1.43 -1.57
N GLU A 17 -9.85 1.32 -0.44
CA GLU A 17 -9.24 0.83 0.79
C GLU A 17 -9.96 -0.38 1.36
N ALA A 18 -9.19 -1.37 1.79
CA ALA A 18 -9.65 -2.50 2.58
C ALA A 18 -8.85 -2.55 3.89
N ARG A 19 -9.54 -2.78 5.00
CA ARG A 19 -8.93 -2.88 6.34
C ARG A 19 -9.22 -4.24 6.95
N THR A 20 -8.21 -4.78 7.63
CA THR A 20 -8.32 -5.88 8.57
C THR A 20 -7.88 -5.39 9.95
N ILE A 21 -7.96 -6.26 10.95
CA ILE A 21 -7.49 -5.96 12.31
C ILE A 21 -6.00 -5.57 12.33
N ARG A 22 -5.18 -6.09 11.40
CA ARG A 22 -3.72 -5.93 11.41
C ARG A 22 -3.17 -5.19 10.18
N LEU A 23 -3.95 -5.05 9.11
CA LEU A 23 -3.48 -4.51 7.84
C LEU A 23 -4.47 -3.50 7.25
N ALA A 24 -3.99 -2.39 6.70
CA ALA A 24 -4.69 -1.65 5.65
C ALA A 24 -4.00 -1.87 4.32
N ILE A 25 -4.83 -2.06 3.30
CA ILE A 25 -4.42 -2.05 1.91
C ILE A 25 -5.17 -0.90 1.25
N ALA A 26 -4.44 0.07 0.70
CA ALA A 26 -5.01 1.23 0.02
C ALA A 26 -4.43 1.32 -1.39
N TYR A 27 -5.30 1.29 -2.40
CA TYR A 27 -4.91 1.47 -3.78
C TYR A 27 -5.34 2.86 -4.26
N TYR A 28 -4.41 3.58 -4.88
CA TYR A 28 -4.59 4.93 -5.42
C TYR A 28 -4.54 4.83 -6.95
N PRO A 29 -5.68 4.68 -7.65
CA PRO A 29 -5.70 4.37 -9.07
C PRO A 29 -5.08 5.45 -9.96
N LYS A 30 -5.31 6.73 -9.67
CA LYS A 30 -4.77 7.84 -10.48
C LYS A 30 -3.26 7.94 -10.33
N ALA A 31 -2.75 7.74 -9.12
CA ALA A 31 -1.31 7.73 -8.84
C ALA A 31 -0.62 6.42 -9.20
N GLY A 32 -1.37 5.34 -9.45
CA GLY A 32 -0.82 4.00 -9.70
C GLY A 32 -0.02 3.46 -8.52
N ARG A 33 -0.48 3.71 -7.28
CA ARG A 33 0.24 3.32 -6.05
C ARG A 33 -0.59 2.38 -5.19
N LEU A 34 0.06 1.34 -4.68
CA LEU A 34 -0.50 0.41 -3.71
C LEU A 34 0.23 0.60 -2.37
N GLN A 35 -0.49 1.02 -1.34
CA GLN A 35 0.02 1.09 0.02
C GLN A 35 -0.42 -0.12 0.83
N ILE A 36 0.53 -0.74 1.51
CA ILE A 36 0.29 -1.80 2.48
C ILE A 36 0.82 -1.30 3.82
N ALA A 37 -0.07 -1.16 4.79
CA ALA A 37 0.25 -0.66 6.11
C ALA A 37 -0.06 -1.71 7.16
N HIS A 38 0.92 -2.01 8.01
CA HIS A 38 0.71 -2.80 9.21
C HIS A 38 0.28 -1.90 10.36
N TYR A 39 -0.82 -2.26 11.00
CA TYR A 39 -1.28 -1.65 12.23
C TYR A 39 -0.89 -2.52 13.42
N HIS A 40 -0.43 -1.87 14.48
CA HIS A 40 -0.30 -2.47 15.80
C HIS A 40 -1.36 -1.85 16.71
N ILE A 41 -2.10 -2.71 17.40
CA ILE A 41 -3.08 -2.28 18.40
C ILE A 41 -2.35 -2.26 19.74
N GLU A 42 -2.24 -1.08 20.36
CA GLU A 42 -1.66 -0.88 21.68
C GLU A 42 -2.74 -0.27 22.59
N GLY A 43 -3.38 -1.11 23.41
CA GLY A 43 -4.61 -0.74 24.12
C GLY A 43 -5.73 -0.38 23.14
N ASP A 44 -6.39 0.76 23.37
CA ASP A 44 -7.44 1.30 22.48
C ASP A 44 -6.87 2.09 21.28
N THR A 45 -5.55 2.16 21.12
CA THR A 45 -4.93 2.95 20.05
C THR A 45 -4.46 2.06 18.89
N ILE A 46 -5.00 2.30 17.70
CA ILE A 46 -4.51 1.70 16.46
C ILE A 46 -3.35 2.57 15.93
N ARG A 47 -2.11 2.08 16.05
CA ARG A 47 -0.92 2.76 15.52
C ARG A 47 -0.45 2.15 14.20
N ARG A 48 -0.18 3.01 13.22
CA ARG A 48 0.40 2.62 11.93
C ARG A 48 1.92 2.46 12.10
N ASN A 49 2.41 1.23 12.12
CA ASN A 49 3.80 0.94 12.52
C ASN A 49 4.75 0.91 11.31
N ARG A 50 4.34 0.24 10.22
CA ARG A 50 5.13 0.17 8.98
C ARG A 50 4.23 0.34 7.78
N VAL A 51 4.63 1.22 6.86
CA VAL A 51 3.92 1.46 5.60
C VAL A 51 4.90 1.22 4.47
N VAL A 52 4.53 0.34 3.54
CA VAL A 52 5.21 0.15 2.27
C VAL A 52 4.31 0.70 1.17
N THR A 53 4.88 1.45 0.24
CA THR A 53 4.18 1.92 -0.95
C THR A 53 4.86 1.29 -2.16
N LEU A 54 4.12 0.49 -2.92
CA LEU A 54 4.54 -0.10 -4.18
C LEU A 54 4.00 0.76 -5.31
N ALA A 55 4.89 1.32 -6.12
CA ALA A 55 4.54 1.96 -7.38
C ALA A 55 4.62 0.94 -8.53
N ARG A 56 4.07 1.32 -9.69
CA ARG A 56 4.14 0.51 -10.90
C ARG A 56 5.59 0.19 -11.28
N GLU A 57 6.49 1.14 -11.10
CA GLU A 57 7.92 1.00 -11.41
C GLU A 57 8.60 -0.04 -10.51
N ASP A 58 8.18 -0.15 -9.25
CA ASP A 58 8.72 -1.15 -8.32
C ASP A 58 8.35 -2.57 -8.77
N LEU A 59 7.08 -2.77 -9.15
CA LEU A 59 6.60 -4.05 -9.68
C LEU A 59 7.17 -4.38 -11.06
N ALA A 60 7.52 -3.36 -11.85
CA ALA A 60 8.21 -3.55 -13.12
C ALA A 60 9.67 -3.99 -12.92
N ARG A 61 10.34 -3.48 -11.87
CA ARG A 61 11.71 -3.86 -11.50
C ARG A 61 11.79 -5.18 -10.74
N ASN A 62 10.67 -5.68 -10.22
CA ASN A 62 10.60 -6.92 -9.46
C ASN A 62 9.44 -7.80 -9.96
N PRO A 63 9.60 -8.44 -11.14
CA PRO A 63 8.53 -9.20 -11.78
C PRO A 63 8.04 -10.39 -10.94
N GLU A 64 8.90 -10.97 -10.10
CA GLU A 64 8.58 -12.06 -9.17
C GLU A 64 7.52 -11.61 -8.15
N ALA A 65 7.68 -10.42 -7.57
CA ALA A 65 6.71 -9.85 -6.64
C ALA A 65 5.35 -9.63 -7.31
N LYS A 66 5.35 -9.14 -8.55
CA LYS A 66 4.12 -8.99 -9.35
C LYS A 66 3.44 -10.35 -9.58
N GLN A 67 4.20 -11.37 -9.97
CA GLN A 67 3.64 -12.70 -10.21
C GLN A 67 3.05 -13.31 -8.93
N LEU A 68 3.73 -13.18 -7.79
CA LEU A 68 3.25 -13.67 -6.51
C LEU A 68 1.91 -13.03 -6.12
N LEU A 69 1.79 -11.70 -6.28
CA LEU A 69 0.55 -10.98 -6.01
C LEU A 69 -0.60 -11.46 -6.92
N LEU A 70 -0.35 -11.62 -8.22
CA LEU A 70 -1.35 -12.12 -9.16
C LEU A 70 -1.76 -13.55 -8.87
N LYS A 71 -0.83 -14.41 -8.43
CA LYS A 71 -1.13 -15.78 -8.04
C LYS A 71 -2.03 -15.82 -6.81
N ALA A 72 -1.67 -15.09 -5.75
CA ALA A 72 -2.47 -15.03 -4.53
C ALA A 72 -3.92 -14.56 -4.78
N LEU A 73 -4.12 -13.64 -5.72
CA LEU A 73 -5.45 -13.15 -6.09
C LEU A 73 -6.30 -14.15 -6.90
N ARG A 74 -5.67 -15.12 -7.58
CA ARG A 74 -6.37 -16.13 -8.39
C ARG A 74 -6.78 -17.37 -7.59
N GLU A 75 -6.16 -17.58 -6.43
CA GLU A 75 -6.42 -18.72 -5.54
C GLU A 75 -7.47 -18.40 -4.47
N LEU A 76 -8.08 -17.20 -4.53
CA LEU A 76 -9.23 -16.76 -3.73
C LEU A 76 -10.50 -16.77 -4.57
#